data_AF-A0A502E979-F1
#
_entry.id   AF-A0A502E979-F1
#
_cell.length_a   1.000
_cell.length_b   1.000
_cell.length_c   1.000
_cell.angle_alpha   90.00
_cell.angle_beta   90.00
_cell.angle_gamma   90.00
#
_symmetry.space_group_name_H-M   'P 1'
#
loop_
_entity.id
_entity.type
_entity.pdbx_description
1 polymer ?
#
loop_
_entity_poly.entity_id
_entity_poly.type
_entity_poly.pdbx_seq_one_letter_code
_entity_poly.pdbx_strand_id
1 'polypeptide(L)'
;MMKKLFGYLVIFLFIGCNNREAIVDKKKLIGYDYRLFQNTSAWELAKAVEDGNTIKIKEEMLKNKIKVDFREPVFGNTLLILSVGNSNFESVKVLLELGANPNLEDFYKGSCATIAAAHNNDPKYLALLLKYKGNPNAIETAPFKKGDQARETALLAAINFLDPNSFKKVKLLVEAGADINYSNEGPEIYTKLPLADAITARKMDIVLYLLEKGADYKKVIYTRVDNEQIFILEALRQCLFDLHSEEYRNKLKVKTFLKSKGLDYNKEPIPDYIQENIKKKYPKDWQDYIKKY
;
A
#
# COMPACT_ATOMS: atom_id res chain seq x y z
N MET A 1 -13.54 62.78 -5.82
CA MET A 1 -14.84 62.40 -6.40
C MET A 1 -14.83 60.88 -6.56
N MET A 2 -15.71 60.18 -5.81
CA MET A 2 -16.30 58.84 -6.07
C MET A 2 -15.40 57.65 -6.49
N LYS A 3 -15.51 56.42 -5.97
CA LYS A 3 -16.41 55.77 -5.01
C LYS A 3 -15.77 54.42 -4.64
N LYS A 4 -16.04 53.98 -3.41
CA LYS A 4 -15.77 52.65 -2.86
C LYS A 4 -16.34 51.52 -3.73
N LEU A 5 -15.64 50.38 -3.80
CA LEU A 5 -16.29 49.07 -3.88
C LEU A 5 -15.47 48.07 -3.04
N PHE A 6 -15.85 47.96 -1.77
CA PHE A 6 -15.39 46.91 -0.87
C PHE A 6 -16.09 45.62 -1.31
N GLY A 7 -15.39 44.75 -2.04
CA GLY A 7 -15.86 43.40 -2.34
C GLY A 7 -15.62 42.53 -1.13
N TYR A 8 -16.67 42.27 -0.34
CA TYR A 8 -16.66 41.26 0.71
C TYR A 8 -16.50 39.88 0.06
N LEU A 9 -15.28 39.35 0.10
CA LEU A 9 -15.03 37.93 -0.13
C LEU A 9 -15.57 37.19 1.10
N VAL A 10 -16.84 36.78 1.04
CA VAL A 10 -17.40 35.83 2.01
C VAL A 10 -16.71 34.50 1.76
N ILE A 11 -15.65 34.25 2.52
CA ILE A 11 -15.03 32.93 2.64
C ILE A 11 -16.08 32.06 3.33
N PHE A 12 -16.85 31.30 2.55
CA PHE A 12 -17.60 30.16 3.08
C PHE A 12 -16.59 29.10 3.48
N LEU A 13 -16.07 29.24 4.71
CA LEU A 13 -15.56 28.13 5.48
C LEU A 13 -16.75 27.18 5.68
N PHE A 14 -16.89 26.19 4.78
CA PHE A 14 -17.63 24.97 5.10
C PHE A 14 -16.85 24.25 6.22
N ILE A 15 -16.96 24.76 7.45
CA ILE A 15 -16.83 23.94 8.64
C ILE A 15 -18.11 23.10 8.63
N GLY A 16 -18.13 22.08 7.78
CA GLY A 16 -19.00 20.94 8.00
C GLY A 16 -18.50 20.30 9.28
N CYS A 17 -18.95 20.80 10.42
CA CYS A 17 -18.91 20.07 11.67
C CYS A 17 -19.70 18.79 11.41
N ASN A 18 -19.01 17.73 10.98
CA ASN A 18 -19.53 16.39 11.08
C ASN A 18 -19.73 16.14 12.57
N ASN A 19 -20.93 16.45 13.05
CA ASN A 19 -21.29 16.20 14.44
C ASN A 19 -21.23 14.68 14.64
N ARG A 20 -20.15 14.20 15.25
CA ARG A 20 -19.94 12.78 15.49
C ARG A 20 -21.01 12.15 16.38
N GLU A 21 -21.75 12.97 17.13
CA GLU A 21 -22.85 12.53 17.99
C GLU A 21 -24.17 12.39 17.21
N ALA A 22 -24.26 12.89 15.98
CA ALA A 22 -25.45 12.66 15.16
C ALA A 22 -25.57 11.16 14.84
N ILE A 23 -26.73 10.56 15.15
CA ILE A 23 -26.98 9.15 14.84
C ILE A 23 -26.93 8.96 13.33
N VAL A 24 -26.08 8.05 12.88
CA VAL A 24 -25.90 7.77 11.45
C VAL A 24 -26.40 6.38 11.06
N ASP A 25 -26.90 6.28 9.82
CA ASP A 25 -27.11 4.99 9.18
C ASP A 25 -25.75 4.41 8.78
N LYS A 26 -25.29 3.44 9.57
CA LYS A 26 -23.96 2.82 9.39
C LYS A 26 -23.78 2.16 8.03
N LYS A 27 -24.86 1.77 7.35
CA LYS A 27 -24.79 1.19 5.99
C LYS A 27 -24.32 2.18 4.94
N LYS A 28 -24.34 3.48 5.24
CA LYS A 28 -23.88 4.57 4.37
C LYS A 28 -22.48 5.05 4.69
N LEU A 29 -21.85 4.49 5.73
CA LEU A 29 -20.50 4.86 6.14
C LEU A 29 -19.45 4.06 5.36
N ILE A 30 -18.27 4.67 5.23
CA ILE A 30 -17.05 4.00 4.80
C ILE A 30 -16.38 3.31 5.98
N GLY A 31 -15.54 2.30 5.72
CA GLY A 31 -14.95 1.45 6.76
C GLY A 31 -14.02 2.13 7.77
N TYR A 32 -13.56 3.35 7.50
CA TYR A 32 -12.63 4.09 8.35
C TYR A 32 -13.31 5.12 9.28
N ASP A 33 -14.63 5.11 9.38
CA ASP A 33 -15.40 6.07 10.17
C ASP A 33 -15.65 5.58 11.61
N TYR A 34 -15.21 6.34 12.62
CA TYR A 34 -15.38 5.95 14.03
C TYR A 34 -16.85 5.83 14.45
N ARG A 35 -17.79 6.49 13.75
CA ARG A 35 -19.24 6.38 14.04
C ARG A 35 -19.81 4.99 13.82
N LEU A 36 -19.05 4.09 13.18
CA LEU A 36 -19.37 2.66 13.14
C LEU A 36 -19.52 2.03 14.54
N PHE A 37 -18.89 2.63 15.55
CA PHE A 37 -18.98 2.22 16.95
C PHE A 37 -20.19 2.83 17.70
N GLN A 38 -20.98 3.73 17.10
CA GLN A 38 -22.19 4.28 17.74
C GLN A 38 -23.14 3.15 18.20
N ASN A 39 -23.83 3.35 19.32
CA ASN A 39 -24.73 2.35 19.92
C ASN A 39 -24.04 1.01 20.25
N THR A 40 -22.72 1.01 20.44
CA THR A 40 -21.96 -0.14 20.99
C THR A 40 -21.38 0.24 22.35
N SER A 41 -21.01 -0.76 23.15
CA SER A 41 -20.29 -0.54 24.41
C SER A 41 -18.94 0.16 24.22
N ALA A 42 -18.39 0.15 23.00
CA ALA A 42 -17.10 0.75 22.67
C ALA A 42 -17.20 2.18 22.09
N TRP A 43 -18.38 2.81 22.06
CA TRP A 43 -18.54 4.14 21.47
C TRP A 43 -17.70 5.23 22.13
N GLU A 44 -17.72 5.31 23.47
CA GLU A 44 -16.92 6.31 24.20
C GLU A 44 -15.42 6.07 24.04
N LEU A 45 -15.01 4.80 23.97
CA LEU A 45 -13.63 4.42 23.65
C LEU A 45 -13.26 4.85 22.22
N ALA A 46 -14.14 4.64 21.24
CA ALA A 46 -13.91 5.04 19.85
C ALA A 46 -13.71 6.55 19.72
N LYS A 47 -14.48 7.37 20.45
CA LYS A 47 -14.29 8.83 20.51
C LYS A 47 -12.94 9.20 21.12
N ALA A 48 -12.55 8.55 22.21
CA ALA A 48 -11.23 8.79 22.82
C ALA A 48 -10.08 8.43 21.86
N VAL A 49 -10.24 7.36 21.09
CA VAL A 49 -9.31 6.95 20.03
C VAL A 49 -9.28 7.95 18.87
N GLU A 50 -10.44 8.40 18.39
CA GLU A 50 -10.55 9.43 17.35
C GLU A 50 -9.83 10.72 17.77
N ASP A 51 -10.02 11.15 19.02
CA ASP A 51 -9.41 12.35 19.61
C ASP A 51 -7.89 12.20 19.86
N GLY A 52 -7.32 10.99 19.76
CA GLY A 52 -5.93 10.73 20.15
C GLY A 52 -5.67 10.88 21.65
N ASN A 53 -6.72 10.87 22.48
CA ASN A 53 -6.62 11.12 23.91
C ASN A 53 -6.21 9.83 24.65
N THR A 54 -4.91 9.59 24.74
CA THR A 54 -4.33 8.38 25.35
C THR A 54 -4.71 8.16 26.81
N ILE A 55 -4.96 9.24 27.57
CA ILE A 55 -5.45 9.14 28.95
C ILE A 55 -6.86 8.59 28.96
N LYS A 56 -7.76 9.21 28.18
CA LYS A 56 -9.16 8.79 28.10
C LYS A 56 -9.32 7.38 27.52
N ILE A 57 -8.48 6.98 26.57
CA ILE A 57 -8.46 5.59 26.05
C ILE A 57 -8.24 4.59 27.19
N LYS A 58 -7.24 4.84 28.05
CA LYS A 58 -6.92 3.98 29.21
C LYS A 58 -8.06 3.98 30.23
N GLU A 59 -8.64 5.16 30.52
CA GLU A 59 -9.76 5.30 31.45
C GLU A 59 -11.00 4.53 30.99
N GLU A 60 -11.42 4.70 29.73
CA GLU A 60 -12.61 4.03 29.19
C GLU A 60 -12.44 2.51 29.14
N MET A 61 -11.25 2.02 28.81
CA MET A 61 -10.96 0.58 28.85
C MET A 61 -11.02 0.00 30.27
N LEU A 62 -10.48 0.69 31.26
CA LEU A 62 -10.52 0.26 32.67
C LEU A 62 -11.94 0.30 33.23
N LYS A 63 -12.66 1.40 33.00
CA LYS A 63 -14.00 1.65 33.55
C LYS A 63 -15.03 0.67 32.99
N ASN A 64 -15.04 0.48 31.67
CA ASN A 64 -16.09 -0.26 31.00
C ASN A 64 -15.71 -1.72 30.69
N LYS A 65 -14.47 -2.14 31.02
CA LYS A 65 -13.94 -3.48 30.77
C LYS A 65 -14.09 -3.91 29.29
N ILE A 66 -13.95 -2.94 28.38
CA ILE A 66 -14.07 -3.16 26.93
C ILE A 66 -12.80 -3.88 26.47
N LYS A 67 -12.97 -4.94 25.67
CA LYS A 67 -11.84 -5.59 25.01
C LYS A 67 -11.22 -4.63 23.99
N VAL A 68 -9.90 -4.45 24.05
CA VAL A 68 -9.15 -3.58 23.11
C VAL A 68 -9.40 -3.95 21.64
N ASP A 69 -9.62 -5.24 21.39
CA ASP A 69 -9.89 -5.84 20.08
C ASP A 69 -11.38 -5.88 19.74
N PHE A 70 -12.21 -5.02 20.35
CA PHE A 70 -13.60 -4.89 19.96
C PHE A 70 -13.68 -4.54 18.47
N ARG A 71 -14.44 -5.35 17.73
CA ARG A 71 -14.70 -5.16 16.29
C ARG A 71 -16.06 -4.53 16.10
N GLU A 72 -16.14 -3.45 15.33
CA GLU A 72 -17.42 -2.82 15.05
C GLU A 72 -18.33 -3.72 14.19
N PRO A 73 -19.67 -3.59 14.29
CA PRO A 73 -20.59 -4.61 13.76
C PRO A 73 -20.75 -4.68 12.24
N VAL A 74 -20.28 -3.68 11.48
CA VAL A 74 -20.57 -3.57 10.03
C VAL A 74 -19.45 -4.16 9.19
N PHE A 75 -18.22 -3.72 9.41
CA PHE A 75 -17.04 -4.16 8.66
C PHE A 75 -16.06 -4.95 9.52
N GLY A 76 -16.30 -5.11 10.82
CA GLY A 76 -15.42 -5.84 11.72
C GLY A 76 -14.14 -5.11 12.06
N ASN A 77 -14.04 -3.81 11.79
CA ASN A 77 -12.79 -3.12 12.07
C ASN A 77 -12.55 -2.98 13.58
N THR A 78 -11.30 -3.16 13.99
CA THR A 78 -10.85 -2.76 15.34
C THR A 78 -10.49 -1.28 15.36
N LEU A 79 -10.42 -0.70 16.55
CA LEU A 79 -9.90 0.66 16.73
C LEU A 79 -8.44 0.79 16.28
N LEU A 80 -7.67 -0.30 16.33
CA LEU A 80 -6.30 -0.33 15.82
C LEU A 80 -6.27 -0.15 14.29
N ILE A 81 -7.11 -0.87 13.53
CA ILE A 81 -7.21 -0.74 12.07
C ILE A 81 -7.65 0.68 11.69
N LEU A 82 -8.69 1.22 12.35
CA LEU A 82 -9.16 2.60 12.10
C LEU A 82 -8.07 3.63 12.40
N SER A 83 -7.31 3.46 13.50
CA SER A 83 -6.26 4.41 13.87
C SER A 83 -5.11 4.43 12.86
N VAL A 84 -4.77 3.28 12.29
CA VAL A 84 -3.78 3.19 11.20
C VAL A 84 -4.32 3.87 9.93
N GLY A 85 -5.56 3.58 9.52
CA GLY A 85 -6.17 4.17 8.32
C GLY A 85 -6.33 5.70 8.42
N ASN A 86 -6.70 6.19 9.61
CA ASN A 86 -6.84 7.63 9.88
C ASN A 86 -5.52 8.32 10.28
N SER A 87 -4.38 7.62 10.25
CA SER A 87 -3.08 8.17 10.62
C SER A 87 -3.05 8.82 12.02
N ASN A 88 -3.66 8.15 13.00
CA ASN A 88 -3.59 8.54 14.42
C ASN A 88 -2.53 7.72 15.17
N PHE A 89 -1.27 8.14 15.07
CA PHE A 89 -0.13 7.39 15.60
C PHE A 89 -0.18 7.18 17.12
N GLU A 90 -0.58 8.18 17.90
CA GLU A 90 -0.64 8.07 19.36
C GLU A 90 -1.70 7.05 19.79
N SER A 91 -2.85 7.02 19.12
CA SER A 91 -3.87 5.99 19.31
C SER A 91 -3.36 4.60 18.93
N VAL A 92 -2.67 4.44 17.79
CA VAL A 92 -2.06 3.15 17.41
C VAL A 92 -1.12 2.66 18.51
N LYS A 93 -0.22 3.55 18.98
CA LYS A 93 0.76 3.22 20.01
C LYS A 93 0.11 2.78 21.31
N VAL A 94 -0.83 3.56 21.84
CA VAL A 94 -1.45 3.23 23.13
C VAL A 94 -2.34 1.98 23.03
N LEU A 95 -3.02 1.75 21.91
CA LEU A 95 -3.81 0.53 21.70
C LEU A 95 -2.91 -0.71 21.70
N LEU A 96 -1.75 -0.66 21.04
CA LEU A 96 -0.76 -1.74 21.07
C LEU A 96 -0.16 -1.97 22.46
N GLU A 97 0.15 -0.89 23.20
CA GLU A 97 0.60 -0.97 24.60
C GLU A 97 -0.45 -1.61 25.51
N LEU A 98 -1.73 -1.45 25.18
CA LEU A 98 -2.87 -2.07 25.87
C LEU A 98 -3.19 -3.49 25.35
N GLY A 99 -2.36 -4.03 24.46
CA GLY A 99 -2.45 -5.42 24.00
C GLY A 99 -3.35 -5.63 22.78
N ALA A 100 -3.65 -4.59 22.00
CA ALA A 100 -4.35 -4.76 20.72
C ALA A 100 -3.60 -5.73 19.80
N ASN A 101 -4.34 -6.66 19.19
CA ASN A 101 -3.77 -7.64 18.28
C ASN A 101 -3.64 -7.05 16.86
N PRO A 102 -2.43 -6.81 16.34
CA PRO A 102 -2.23 -6.24 15.00
C PRO A 102 -2.64 -7.19 13.86
N ASN A 103 -2.89 -8.45 14.17
CA ASN A 103 -3.25 -9.51 13.22
C ASN A 103 -4.74 -9.83 13.23
N LEU A 104 -5.56 -9.14 14.03
CA LEU A 104 -6.99 -9.37 14.01
C LEU A 104 -7.59 -8.82 12.71
N GLU A 105 -8.36 -9.66 12.04
CA GLU A 105 -8.93 -9.37 10.73
C GLU A 105 -10.32 -8.70 10.82
N ASP A 106 -10.55 -7.80 9.88
CA ASP A 106 -11.86 -7.23 9.56
C ASP A 106 -12.78 -8.29 8.90
N PHE A 107 -14.06 -7.96 8.76
CA PHE A 107 -15.07 -8.79 8.08
C PHE A 107 -15.21 -8.47 6.59
N TYR A 108 -14.59 -7.39 6.10
CA TYR A 108 -14.80 -6.90 4.74
C TYR A 108 -13.88 -7.58 3.73
N LYS A 109 -12.57 -7.53 3.98
CA LYS A 109 -11.53 -8.13 3.15
C LYS A 109 -10.73 -9.20 3.91
N GLY A 110 -10.98 -9.38 5.21
CA GLY A 110 -10.08 -10.14 6.06
C GLY A 110 -8.74 -9.41 6.21
N SER A 111 -8.77 -8.07 6.17
CA SER A 111 -7.57 -7.24 6.29
C SER A 111 -7.27 -6.97 7.76
N CYS A 112 -6.00 -6.71 8.10
CA CYS A 112 -5.56 -6.43 9.46
C CYS A 112 -4.73 -5.14 9.52
N ALA A 113 -4.34 -4.73 10.74
CA ALA A 113 -3.61 -3.48 10.94
C ALA A 113 -2.27 -3.46 10.18
N THR A 114 -1.59 -4.61 10.05
CA THR A 114 -0.31 -4.72 9.32
C THR A 114 -0.47 -4.40 7.83
N ILE A 115 -1.53 -4.90 7.19
CA ILE A 115 -1.85 -4.58 5.78
C ILE A 115 -2.24 -3.10 5.65
N ALA A 116 -3.10 -2.60 6.55
CA ALA A 116 -3.48 -1.18 6.56
C ALA A 116 -2.26 -0.25 6.68
N ALA A 117 -1.25 -0.62 7.48
CA ALA A 117 -0.03 0.17 7.62
C ALA A 117 0.93 0.05 6.43
N ALA A 118 0.89 -1.06 5.69
CA ALA A 118 1.59 -1.18 4.43
C ALA A 118 1.00 -0.26 3.36
N HIS A 119 -0.29 0.07 3.41
CA HIS A 119 -0.89 1.13 2.59
C HIS A 119 -0.64 2.54 3.13
N ASN A 120 -0.45 2.70 4.44
CA ASN A 120 -0.18 4.02 5.03
C ASN A 120 1.13 4.62 4.48
N ASN A 121 1.11 5.92 4.18
CA ASN A 121 2.26 6.62 3.62
C ASN A 121 3.44 6.76 4.59
N ASP A 122 3.21 6.71 5.90
CA ASP A 122 4.27 6.85 6.91
C ASP A 122 4.74 5.47 7.41
N PRO A 123 5.98 5.05 7.12
CA PRO A 123 6.51 3.74 7.52
C PRO A 123 6.55 3.50 9.03
N LYS A 124 6.43 4.54 9.85
CA LYS A 124 6.44 4.38 11.31
C LYS A 124 5.28 3.53 11.82
N TYR A 125 4.12 3.56 11.15
CA TYR A 125 2.98 2.71 11.52
C TYR A 125 3.32 1.24 11.33
N LEU A 126 3.86 0.90 10.16
CA LEU A 126 4.27 -0.46 9.83
C LEU A 126 5.39 -0.92 10.75
N ALA A 127 6.42 -0.09 10.97
CA ALA A 127 7.51 -0.41 11.88
C ALA A 127 7.01 -0.69 13.31
N LEU A 128 6.06 0.11 13.79
CA LEU A 128 5.47 -0.07 15.12
C LEU A 128 4.65 -1.36 15.22
N LEU A 129 3.81 -1.66 14.23
CA LEU A 129 3.02 -2.90 14.23
C LEU A 129 3.91 -4.14 14.18
N LEU A 130 4.95 -4.14 13.33
CA LEU A 130 5.92 -5.24 13.27
C LEU A 130 6.64 -5.43 14.62
N LYS A 131 7.01 -4.33 15.31
CA LYS A 131 7.56 -4.38 16.67
C LYS A 131 6.61 -5.06 17.67
N TYR A 132 5.30 -4.89 17.50
CA TYR A 132 4.25 -5.51 18.30
C TYR A 132 3.74 -6.83 17.71
N LYS A 133 4.58 -7.56 16.98
CA LYS A 133 4.29 -8.90 16.42
C LYS A 133 3.22 -8.89 15.32
N GLY A 134 3.08 -7.78 14.59
CA GLY A 134 2.37 -7.75 13.32
C GLY A 134 2.98 -8.75 12.33
N ASN A 135 2.14 -9.51 11.66
CA ASN A 135 2.55 -10.57 10.74
C ASN A 135 3.01 -9.95 9.41
N PRO A 136 4.30 -10.04 9.04
CA PRO A 136 4.79 -9.53 7.76
C PRO A 136 4.25 -10.30 6.55
N ASN A 137 3.71 -11.50 6.78
CA ASN A 137 3.03 -12.35 5.80
C ASN A 137 1.50 -12.26 5.89
N ALA A 138 0.96 -11.20 6.51
CA ALA A 138 -0.47 -10.99 6.54
C ALA A 138 -1.04 -10.92 5.11
N ILE A 139 -2.18 -11.57 4.92
CA ILE A 139 -2.89 -11.66 3.65
C ILE A 139 -4.39 -11.44 3.89
N GLU A 140 -5.05 -10.76 2.96
CA GLU A 140 -6.51 -10.70 2.93
C GLU A 140 -7.14 -12.09 2.79
N THR A 141 -8.03 -12.47 3.71
CA THR A 141 -8.59 -13.82 3.79
C THR A 141 -10.02 -13.94 3.25
N ALA A 142 -10.71 -12.82 3.00
CA ALA A 142 -12.10 -12.86 2.58
C ALA A 142 -12.30 -13.63 1.26
N PRO A 143 -13.44 -14.32 1.08
CA PRO A 143 -13.77 -14.97 -0.19
C PRO A 143 -13.81 -13.97 -1.34
N PHE A 144 -13.30 -14.38 -2.51
CA PHE A 144 -13.39 -13.57 -3.72
C PHE A 144 -14.85 -13.30 -4.09
N LYS A 145 -15.15 -12.04 -4.40
CA LYS A 145 -16.41 -11.63 -5.02
C LYS A 145 -16.16 -11.34 -6.50
N LYS A 146 -17.20 -11.46 -7.32
CA LYS A 146 -17.11 -11.13 -8.75
C LYS A 146 -16.61 -9.69 -8.93
N GLY A 147 -15.51 -9.53 -9.65
CA GLY A 147 -14.87 -8.22 -9.89
C GLY A 147 -13.84 -7.81 -8.83
N ASP A 148 -13.59 -8.63 -7.81
CA ASP A 148 -12.49 -8.39 -6.88
C ASP A 148 -11.14 -8.48 -7.58
N GLN A 149 -10.21 -7.66 -7.11
CA GLN A 149 -8.80 -7.79 -7.42
C GLN A 149 -8.18 -8.96 -6.66
N ALA A 150 -6.99 -9.36 -7.11
CA ALA A 150 -6.13 -10.29 -6.41
C ALA A 150 -5.89 -9.87 -4.95
N ARG A 151 -5.96 -10.85 -4.02
CA ARG A 151 -5.74 -10.66 -2.58
C ARG A 151 -4.44 -9.92 -2.31
N GLU A 152 -4.50 -8.99 -1.37
CA GLU A 152 -3.35 -8.20 -0.97
C GLU A 152 -2.59 -8.90 0.17
N THR A 153 -1.25 -8.89 0.09
CA THR A 153 -0.37 -9.17 1.23
C THR A 153 0.21 -7.87 1.76
N ALA A 154 0.73 -7.86 2.98
CA ALA A 154 1.44 -6.68 3.50
C ALA A 154 2.59 -6.25 2.58
N LEU A 155 3.33 -7.21 1.98
CA LEU A 155 4.43 -6.90 1.07
C LEU A 155 3.95 -6.31 -0.26
N LEU A 156 2.88 -6.84 -0.85
CA LEU A 156 2.29 -6.28 -2.07
C LEU A 156 1.74 -4.86 -1.81
N ALA A 157 1.06 -4.66 -0.68
CA ALA A 157 0.47 -3.37 -0.31
C ALA A 157 1.51 -2.26 -0.16
N ALA A 158 2.72 -2.63 0.26
CA ALA A 158 3.85 -1.72 0.41
C ALA A 158 4.48 -1.29 -0.93
N ILE A 159 4.20 -1.99 -2.03
CA ILE A 159 4.73 -1.69 -3.37
C ILE A 159 3.73 -0.80 -4.11
N ASN A 160 3.72 0.48 -3.76
CA ASN A 160 2.83 1.45 -4.39
C ASN A 160 3.58 2.40 -5.34
N PHE A 161 2.98 2.66 -6.50
CA PHE A 161 3.53 3.56 -7.53
C PHE A 161 3.72 4.99 -7.03
N LEU A 162 2.74 5.53 -6.29
CA LEU A 162 2.69 6.93 -5.86
C LEU A 162 3.37 7.20 -4.53
N ASP A 163 3.63 6.17 -3.72
CA ASP A 163 4.22 6.36 -2.40
C ASP A 163 5.75 6.50 -2.47
N PRO A 164 6.34 7.63 -2.04
CA PRO A 164 7.79 7.79 -1.96
C PRO A 164 8.44 6.89 -0.90
N ASN A 165 7.67 6.38 0.06
CA ASN A 165 8.15 5.55 1.16
C ASN A 165 8.03 4.03 0.90
N SER A 166 7.54 3.61 -0.28
CA SER A 166 7.39 2.19 -0.65
C SER A 166 8.66 1.39 -0.38
N PHE A 167 9.84 1.90 -0.76
CA PHE A 167 11.12 1.19 -0.54
C PHE A 167 11.39 0.91 0.94
N LYS A 168 11.14 1.89 1.81
CA LYS A 168 11.34 1.73 3.26
C LYS A 168 10.36 0.71 3.86
N LYS A 169 9.11 0.69 3.40
CA LYS A 169 8.10 -0.30 3.84
C LYS A 169 8.43 -1.71 3.38
N VAL A 170 8.84 -1.88 2.12
CA VAL A 170 9.32 -3.16 1.59
C VAL A 170 10.50 -3.66 2.41
N LYS A 171 11.49 -2.80 2.71
CA LYS A 171 12.64 -3.17 3.53
C LYS A 171 12.22 -3.67 4.91
N LEU A 172 11.35 -2.94 5.61
CA LEU A 172 10.81 -3.34 6.91
C LEU A 172 10.15 -4.73 6.89
N LEU A 173 9.32 -4.99 5.88
CA LEU A 173 8.60 -6.27 5.75
C LEU A 173 9.54 -7.43 5.42
N VAL A 174 10.46 -7.23 4.46
CA VAL A 174 11.45 -8.24 4.09
C VAL A 174 12.37 -8.56 5.26
N GLU A 175 12.84 -7.55 6.00
CA GLU A 175 13.66 -7.74 7.21
C GLU A 175 12.89 -8.44 8.34
N ALA A 176 11.57 -8.27 8.39
CA ALA A 176 10.70 -8.99 9.32
C ALA A 176 10.37 -10.42 8.87
N GLY A 177 10.76 -10.84 7.67
CA GLY A 177 10.53 -12.21 7.16
C GLY A 177 9.30 -12.35 6.25
N ALA A 178 8.89 -11.29 5.55
CA ALA A 178 7.89 -11.40 4.49
C ALA A 178 8.38 -12.34 3.36
N ASP A 179 7.49 -13.17 2.84
CA ASP A 179 7.73 -14.04 1.70
C ASP A 179 7.82 -13.20 0.41
N ILE A 180 9.05 -13.02 -0.05
CA ILE A 180 9.41 -12.28 -1.26
C ILE A 180 8.81 -12.90 -2.53
N ASN A 181 8.53 -14.20 -2.50
CA ASN A 181 8.09 -14.98 -3.64
C ASN A 181 6.62 -15.38 -3.56
N TYR A 182 5.88 -14.83 -2.60
CA TYR A 182 4.46 -15.05 -2.47
C TYR A 182 3.76 -14.72 -3.78
N SER A 183 3.00 -15.67 -4.29
CA SER A 183 2.07 -15.49 -5.40
C SER A 183 0.72 -16.01 -4.94
N ASN A 184 -0.33 -15.23 -5.14
CA ASN A 184 -1.67 -15.72 -4.86
C ASN A 184 -2.14 -16.71 -5.94
N GLU A 185 -3.09 -17.55 -5.54
CA GLU A 185 -3.92 -18.35 -6.43
C GLU A 185 -5.23 -17.57 -6.67
N GLY A 186 -5.12 -16.39 -7.29
CA GLY A 186 -6.28 -15.65 -7.79
C GLY A 186 -6.76 -16.19 -9.14
N PRO A 187 -7.91 -15.73 -9.67
CA PRO A 187 -8.27 -16.01 -11.06
C PRO A 187 -7.09 -15.68 -11.98
N GLU A 188 -6.81 -16.57 -12.93
CA GLU A 188 -5.57 -16.77 -13.73
C GLU A 188 -4.92 -15.53 -14.38
N ILE A 189 -5.56 -14.36 -14.29
CA ILE A 189 -5.19 -13.12 -14.97
C ILE A 189 -4.18 -12.29 -14.15
N TYR A 190 -4.07 -12.49 -12.84
CA TYR A 190 -3.24 -11.63 -11.98
C TYR A 190 -2.28 -12.40 -11.08
N THR A 191 -1.14 -12.80 -11.63
CA THR A 191 0.03 -13.20 -10.84
C THR A 191 0.57 -11.99 -10.07
N LYS A 192 0.13 -11.76 -8.83
CA LYS A 192 0.72 -10.72 -7.97
C LYS A 192 1.96 -11.26 -7.26
N LEU A 193 3.10 -11.17 -7.94
CA LEU A 193 4.42 -11.38 -7.35
C LEU A 193 4.99 -10.02 -6.92
N PRO A 194 5.62 -9.89 -5.73
CA PRO A 194 6.26 -8.64 -5.32
C PRO A 194 7.24 -8.09 -6.36
N LEU A 195 8.00 -8.98 -7.02
CA LEU A 195 8.90 -8.59 -8.10
C LEU A 195 8.16 -8.04 -9.32
N ALA A 196 7.01 -8.61 -9.68
CA ALA A 196 6.18 -8.15 -10.79
C ALA A 196 5.53 -6.80 -10.51
N ASP A 197 4.97 -6.61 -9.31
CA ASP A 197 4.39 -5.34 -8.89
C ASP A 197 5.44 -4.24 -8.83
N ALA A 198 6.67 -4.53 -8.39
CA ALA A 198 7.76 -3.56 -8.36
C ALA A 198 8.18 -3.10 -9.78
N ILE A 199 8.19 -4.01 -10.76
CA ILE A 199 8.47 -3.70 -12.17
C ILE A 199 7.34 -2.85 -12.76
N THR A 200 6.08 -3.25 -12.54
CA THR A 200 4.88 -2.53 -13.02
C THR A 200 4.76 -1.14 -12.40
N ALA A 201 5.09 -1.02 -11.10
CA ALA A 201 5.19 0.26 -10.39
C ALA A 201 6.47 1.05 -10.75
N ARG A 202 7.33 0.50 -11.61
CA ARG A 202 8.57 1.14 -12.09
C ARG A 202 9.54 1.55 -10.96
N LYS A 203 9.49 0.86 -9.82
CA LYS A 203 10.33 1.11 -8.63
C LYS A 203 11.60 0.26 -8.70
N MET A 204 12.59 0.71 -9.49
CA MET A 204 13.82 -0.06 -9.76
C MET A 204 14.71 -0.30 -8.53
N ASP A 205 14.62 0.58 -7.54
CA ASP A 205 15.22 0.41 -6.21
C ASP A 205 14.63 -0.82 -5.49
N ILE A 206 13.29 -0.95 -5.49
CA ILE A 206 12.59 -2.12 -4.96
C ILE A 206 12.93 -3.37 -5.77
N VAL A 207 12.92 -3.30 -7.11
CA VAL A 207 13.28 -4.43 -7.98
C VAL A 207 14.69 -4.94 -7.64
N LEU A 208 15.67 -4.05 -7.58
CA LEU A 208 17.04 -4.41 -7.23
C LEU A 208 17.12 -5.08 -5.86
N TYR A 209 16.48 -4.48 -4.85
CA TYR A 209 16.49 -5.00 -3.49
C TYR A 209 15.82 -6.37 -3.38
N LEU A 210 14.67 -6.59 -4.01
CA LEU A 210 14.00 -7.89 -4.01
C LEU A 210 14.87 -8.96 -4.68
N LEU A 211 15.52 -8.64 -5.81
CA LEU A 211 16.46 -9.54 -6.50
C LEU A 211 17.66 -9.91 -5.62
N GLU A 212 18.27 -8.92 -4.95
CA GLU A 212 19.37 -9.12 -4.01
C GLU A 212 18.97 -10.00 -2.81
N LYS A 213 17.68 -9.97 -2.43
CA LYS A 213 17.10 -10.78 -1.36
C LYS A 213 16.57 -12.14 -1.81
N GLY A 214 16.75 -12.51 -3.08
CA GLY A 214 16.41 -13.84 -3.58
C GLY A 214 15.01 -13.96 -4.18
N ALA A 215 14.44 -12.86 -4.69
CA ALA A 215 13.25 -12.93 -5.52
C ALA A 215 13.50 -13.81 -6.76
N ASP A 216 12.55 -14.68 -7.05
CA ASP A 216 12.61 -15.62 -8.16
C ASP A 216 12.33 -14.89 -9.49
N TYR A 217 13.41 -14.52 -10.16
CA TYR A 217 13.39 -13.84 -11.46
C TYR A 217 13.03 -14.76 -12.63
N LYS A 218 12.78 -16.06 -12.41
CA LYS A 218 12.35 -17.02 -13.44
C LYS A 218 10.83 -17.11 -13.55
N LYS A 219 10.08 -16.58 -12.59
CA LYS A 219 8.62 -16.56 -12.64
C LYS A 219 8.12 -15.61 -13.74
N VAL A 220 6.94 -15.93 -14.28
CA VAL A 220 6.20 -15.06 -15.19
C VAL A 220 5.86 -13.76 -14.46
N ILE A 221 6.19 -12.61 -15.05
CA ILE A 221 5.89 -11.29 -14.49
C ILE A 221 4.42 -10.94 -14.75
N TYR A 222 3.95 -11.10 -15.98
CA TYR A 222 2.53 -10.99 -16.35
C TYR A 222 2.26 -11.75 -17.65
N THR A 223 1.00 -12.07 -17.89
CA THR A 223 0.52 -12.68 -19.13
C THR A 223 -0.27 -11.65 -19.94
N ARG A 224 0.00 -11.55 -21.23
CA ARG A 224 -0.73 -10.68 -22.16
C ARG A 224 -2.10 -11.26 -22.53
N VAL A 225 -2.92 -10.43 -23.18
CA VAL A 225 -4.28 -10.80 -23.63
C VAL A 225 -4.29 -11.94 -24.65
N ASP A 226 -3.18 -12.17 -25.35
CA ASP A 226 -2.96 -13.24 -26.32
C ASP A 226 -2.35 -14.51 -25.69
N ASN A 227 -2.28 -14.56 -24.36
CA ASN A 227 -1.66 -15.63 -23.55
C ASN A 227 -0.13 -15.71 -23.63
N GLU A 228 0.54 -14.70 -24.18
CA GLU A 228 2.00 -14.64 -24.13
C GLU A 228 2.48 -14.36 -22.69
N GLN A 229 3.38 -15.22 -22.19
CA GLN A 229 3.99 -15.08 -20.87
C GLN A 229 5.22 -14.19 -20.94
N ILE A 230 5.20 -13.10 -20.17
CA ILE A 230 6.30 -12.14 -20.16
C ILE A 230 7.19 -12.34 -18.94
N PHE A 231 8.48 -12.55 -19.18
CA PHE A 231 9.51 -12.70 -18.15
C PHE A 231 10.28 -11.41 -17.90
N ILE A 232 11.16 -11.42 -16.91
CA ILE A 232 11.79 -10.20 -16.37
C ILE A 232 12.53 -9.34 -17.40
N LEU A 233 13.27 -9.94 -18.36
CA LEU A 233 14.05 -9.16 -19.31
C LEU A 233 13.16 -8.31 -20.22
N GLU A 234 12.10 -8.90 -20.77
CA GLU A 234 11.12 -8.18 -21.57
C GLU A 234 10.25 -7.25 -20.73
N ALA A 235 9.87 -7.64 -19.51
CA ALA A 235 9.13 -6.75 -18.61
C ALA A 235 9.91 -5.45 -18.32
N LEU A 236 11.23 -5.54 -18.13
CA LEU A 236 12.13 -4.39 -17.98
C LEU A 236 12.21 -3.53 -19.25
N ARG A 237 11.85 -4.05 -20.44
CA ARG A 237 11.71 -3.26 -21.67
C ARG A 237 10.51 -2.31 -21.65
N GLN A 238 9.59 -2.43 -20.69
CA GLN A 238 8.53 -1.43 -20.52
C GLN A 238 8.94 -0.24 -19.66
N CYS A 239 9.98 -0.39 -18.83
CA CYS A 239 10.44 0.65 -17.92
C CYS A 239 11.30 1.70 -18.64
N LEU A 240 10.65 2.64 -19.33
CA LEU A 240 11.29 3.76 -20.05
C LEU A 240 11.61 4.93 -19.11
N PHE A 241 12.87 5.05 -18.69
CA PHE A 241 13.36 6.12 -17.81
C PHE A 241 14.20 7.13 -18.58
N ASP A 242 14.19 8.39 -18.12
CA ASP A 242 15.03 9.41 -18.72
C ASP A 242 16.50 9.10 -18.46
N LEU A 243 17.35 9.31 -19.47
CA LEU A 243 18.77 9.00 -19.35
C LEU A 243 19.36 9.77 -18.16
N HIS A 244 20.18 9.09 -17.38
CA HIS A 244 20.80 9.63 -16.17
C HIS A 244 19.84 9.94 -15.01
N SER A 245 18.55 9.58 -15.09
CA SER A 245 17.67 9.60 -13.92
C SER A 245 18.11 8.58 -12.87
N GLU A 246 17.62 8.71 -11.64
CA GLU A 246 17.89 7.73 -10.59
C GLU A 246 17.34 6.34 -10.94
N GLU A 247 16.12 6.30 -11.48
CA GLU A 247 15.46 5.08 -11.92
C GLU A 247 16.23 4.42 -13.08
N TYR A 248 16.76 5.22 -14.01
CA TYR A 248 17.63 4.71 -15.07
C TYR A 248 18.91 4.08 -14.50
N ARG A 249 19.59 4.76 -13.55
CA ARG A 249 20.77 4.20 -12.88
C ARG A 249 20.45 2.91 -12.12
N ASN A 250 19.31 2.85 -11.44
CA ASN A 250 18.88 1.63 -10.75
C ASN A 250 18.51 0.51 -11.73
N LYS A 251 17.89 0.83 -12.88
CA LYS A 251 17.67 -0.15 -13.97
C LYS A 251 19.00 -0.73 -14.48
N LEU A 252 20.06 0.08 -14.61
CA LEU A 252 21.39 -0.43 -14.99
C LEU A 252 21.98 -1.39 -13.95
N LYS A 253 21.75 -1.14 -12.65
CA LYS A 253 22.14 -2.07 -11.58
C LYS A 253 21.35 -3.37 -11.68
N VAL A 254 20.03 -3.32 -11.93
CA VAL A 254 19.20 -4.50 -12.18
C VAL A 254 19.72 -5.31 -13.39
N LYS A 255 20.03 -4.64 -14.51
CA LYS A 255 20.64 -5.27 -15.70
C LYS A 255 21.96 -5.99 -15.34
N THR A 256 22.80 -5.34 -14.54
CA THR A 256 24.08 -5.88 -14.08
C THR A 256 23.88 -7.11 -13.19
N PHE A 257 22.95 -7.04 -12.24
CA PHE A 257 22.58 -8.18 -11.40
C PHE A 257 22.12 -9.36 -12.26
N LEU A 258 21.18 -9.16 -13.17
CA LEU A 258 20.63 -10.23 -14.02
C LEU A 258 21.69 -10.84 -14.94
N LYS A 259 22.60 -10.01 -15.49
CA LYS A 259 23.74 -10.50 -16.27
C LYS A 259 24.65 -11.42 -15.44
N SER A 260 24.89 -11.09 -14.17
CA SER A 260 25.64 -11.97 -13.25
C SER A 260 24.95 -13.31 -12.99
N LYS A 261 23.64 -13.40 -13.26
CA LYS A 261 22.82 -14.62 -13.18
C LYS A 261 22.64 -15.33 -14.53
N GLY A 262 23.33 -14.88 -15.57
CA GLY A 262 23.26 -15.46 -16.92
C GLY A 262 22.17 -14.88 -17.82
N LEU A 263 21.43 -13.85 -17.37
CA LEU A 263 20.38 -13.19 -18.14
C LEU A 263 20.92 -11.89 -18.75
N ASP A 264 21.27 -11.91 -20.03
CA ASP A 264 21.85 -10.75 -20.72
C ASP A 264 20.76 -9.91 -21.42
N TYR A 265 20.25 -8.90 -20.71
CA TYR A 265 19.26 -7.94 -21.22
C TYR A 265 19.62 -7.34 -22.58
N ASN A 266 20.92 -7.11 -22.85
CA ASN A 266 21.33 -6.47 -24.09
C ASN A 266 21.26 -7.40 -25.31
N LYS A 267 21.13 -8.72 -25.11
CA LYS A 267 20.94 -9.70 -26.18
C LYS A 267 19.47 -9.91 -26.54
N GLU A 268 18.56 -9.52 -25.65
CA GLU A 268 17.13 -9.60 -25.92
C GLU A 268 16.71 -8.51 -26.92
N PRO A 269 15.92 -8.84 -27.95
CA PRO A 269 15.43 -7.85 -28.89
C PRO A 269 14.59 -6.78 -28.20
N ILE A 270 14.54 -5.58 -28.79
CA ILE A 270 13.61 -4.53 -28.37
C ILE A 270 12.33 -4.71 -29.20
N PRO A 271 11.19 -5.09 -28.58
CA PRO A 271 9.95 -5.27 -29.32
C PRO A 271 9.51 -4.00 -30.06
N ASP A 272 8.85 -4.14 -31.21
CA ASP A 272 8.47 -3.00 -32.06
C ASP A 272 7.60 -1.98 -31.31
N TYR A 273 6.63 -2.45 -30.51
CA TYR A 273 5.78 -1.58 -29.69
C TYR A 273 6.58 -0.78 -28.65
N ILE A 274 7.71 -1.30 -28.16
CA ILE A 274 8.63 -0.55 -27.28
C ILE A 274 9.40 0.48 -28.08
N GLN A 275 9.86 0.16 -29.29
CA GLN A 275 10.52 1.14 -30.17
C GLN A 275 9.57 2.30 -30.50
N GLU A 276 8.30 2.02 -30.78
CA GLU A 276 7.26 3.03 -30.98
C GLU A 276 7.07 3.90 -29.72
N ASN A 277 6.98 3.29 -28.54
CA ASN A 277 6.89 4.02 -27.28
C ASN A 277 8.11 4.91 -27.02
N ILE A 278 9.33 4.45 -27.36
CA ILE A 278 10.56 5.24 -27.28
C ILE A 278 10.50 6.44 -28.25
N LYS A 279 10.10 6.21 -29.52
CA LYS A 279 9.93 7.29 -30.52
C LYS A 279 8.91 8.33 -30.05
N LYS A 280 7.80 7.90 -29.44
CA LYS A 280 6.77 8.78 -28.89
C LYS A 280 7.27 9.59 -27.69
N LYS A 281 8.03 8.96 -26.78
CA LYS A 281 8.53 9.61 -25.57
C LYS A 281 9.72 10.55 -25.85
N TYR A 282 10.59 10.18 -26.78
CA TYR A 282 11.83 10.89 -27.10
C TYR A 282 11.93 11.24 -28.59
N PRO A 283 10.99 12.01 -29.16
CA PRO A 283 10.86 12.19 -30.62
C PRO A 283 12.10 12.78 -31.31
N LYS A 284 12.92 13.55 -30.58
CA LYS A 284 14.13 14.19 -31.12
C LYS A 284 15.39 13.31 -31.03
N ASP A 285 15.47 12.45 -30.01
CA ASP A 285 16.71 11.75 -29.63
C ASP A 285 16.51 10.22 -29.50
N TRP A 286 15.42 9.66 -30.04
CA TRP A 286 15.07 8.25 -29.88
C TRP A 286 16.17 7.29 -30.34
N GLN A 287 16.91 7.63 -31.39
CA GLN A 287 18.02 6.81 -31.91
C GLN A 287 19.15 6.70 -30.88
N ASP A 288 19.50 7.80 -30.24
CA ASP A 288 20.53 7.83 -29.21
C ASP A 288 20.05 7.21 -27.90
N TYR A 289 18.76 7.33 -27.60
CA TYR A 289 18.14 6.62 -26.51
C TYR A 289 18.24 5.10 -26.70
N ILE A 290 17.87 4.57 -27.88
CA ILE A 290 17.93 3.13 -28.18
C ILE A 290 19.33 2.56 -28.00
N LYS A 291 20.38 3.28 -28.41
CA LYS A 291 21.79 2.84 -28.22
C LYS A 291 22.15 2.65 -26.74
N LYS A 292 21.49 3.38 -25.83
CA LYS A 292 21.75 3.40 -24.38
C LYS A 292 20.71 2.61 -23.58
N TYR A 293 19.70 2.05 -24.24
CA TYR A 293 18.53 1.42 -23.64
C TYR A 293 18.78 -0.02 -23.16
#